data_AF-H3GLL6-F1
#
_entry.id   AF-H3GLL6-F1
#
_cell.length_a   1.000
_cell.length_b   1.000
_cell.length_c   1.000
_cell.angle_alpha   90.00
_cell.angle_beta   90.00
_cell.angle_gamma   90.00
#
_symmetry.space_group_name_H-M   'P 1'
#
loop_
_entity.id
_entity.type
_entity.pdbx_description
1 polymer ?
#
loop_
_entity_poly.entity_id
_entity_poly.type
_entity_poly.pdbx_seq_one_letter_code
_entity_poly.pdbx_strand_id
1 'polypeptide(L)'
;MKTFASSSAITLAAFVSCVHAHGYISQPKASYAPNTIYTTYNALTGPSVNKGFDGGIYNHEPENNAKQFTKHWPATGYKSLRDMVDPISPGYGHSLETADPIDVSSMSDMWWQNDEYKEGFLGSHHGPCEGWIDDTMVFHYDDCVAKFPSYPAKIPTDYSACKGDKCLFVFYWLAVHSPEWQIYKQCVPISNGGSGEVAGEASTTMDSPEATTAPLTTDFTQVDATTAPVSTPATVTSGESGTGSCKRRIRG
;
A
#
# COMPACT_ATOMS: atom_id res chain seq x y z
N MET A 1 -59.28 35.56 23.60
CA MET A 1 -58.68 34.88 22.43
C MET A 1 -57.23 34.56 22.78
N LYS A 2 -56.88 33.28 22.93
CA LYS A 2 -55.49 32.85 23.16
C LYS A 2 -55.04 32.10 21.91
N THR A 3 -54.18 32.74 21.12
CA THR A 3 -53.59 32.20 19.90
C THR A 3 -52.48 31.22 20.29
N PHE A 4 -52.60 29.96 19.87
CA PHE A 4 -51.53 28.97 19.96
C PHE A 4 -50.68 29.06 18.70
N ALA A 5 -49.43 29.50 18.82
CA ALA A 5 -48.45 29.43 17.75
C ALA A 5 -47.83 28.02 17.75
N SER A 6 -48.19 27.21 16.75
CA SER A 6 -47.52 25.92 16.52
C SER A 6 -46.17 26.17 15.86
N SER A 7 -45.08 25.91 16.58
CA SER A 7 -43.72 25.91 16.03
C SER A 7 -43.43 24.54 15.44
N SER A 8 -43.41 24.43 14.11
CA SER A 8 -42.92 23.24 13.42
C SER A 8 -41.39 23.25 13.43
N ALA A 9 -40.78 22.36 14.22
CA ALA A 9 -39.35 22.12 14.17
C ALA A 9 -39.03 21.29 12.92
N ILE A 10 -38.26 21.86 11.99
CA ILE A 10 -37.71 21.13 10.84
C ILE A 10 -36.50 20.35 11.34
N THR A 11 -36.63 19.03 11.44
CA THR A 11 -35.50 18.14 11.76
C THR A 11 -34.70 17.91 10.48
N LEU A 12 -33.54 18.55 10.36
CA LEU A 12 -32.59 18.30 9.28
C LEU A 12 -31.79 17.03 9.61
N ALA A 13 -32.12 15.91 8.97
CA ALA A 13 -31.33 14.69 9.08
C ALA A 13 -30.01 14.90 8.31
N ALA A 14 -28.90 15.06 9.03
CA ALA A 14 -27.58 15.08 8.45
C ALA A 14 -27.20 13.65 8.02
N PHE A 15 -27.25 13.38 6.71
CA PHE A 15 -26.60 12.20 6.15
C PHE A 15 -25.09 12.44 6.23
N VAL A 16 -24.44 11.84 7.23
CA VAL A 16 -22.97 11.73 7.23
C VAL A 16 -22.62 10.73 6.13
N SER A 17 -22.30 11.23 4.95
CA SER A 17 -21.65 10.42 3.91
C SER A 17 -20.35 9.90 4.49
N CYS A 18 -20.26 8.60 4.78
CA CYS A 18 -18.99 7.96 5.11
C CYS A 18 -18.14 7.98 3.85
N VAL A 19 -17.24 8.95 3.79
CA VAL A 19 -16.34 9.18 2.66
C VAL A 19 -15.34 8.01 2.63
N HIS A 20 -15.32 7.25 1.53
CA HIS A 20 -14.42 6.11 1.34
C HIS A 20 -13.17 6.57 0.57
N ALA A 21 -12.51 7.60 1.10
CA ALA A 21 -11.46 8.36 0.41
C ALA A 21 -10.11 7.63 0.26
N HIS A 22 -10.03 6.35 0.60
CA HIS A 22 -8.78 5.61 0.70
C HIS A 22 -8.84 4.30 -0.12
N GLY A 23 -7.73 3.57 -0.20
CA GLY A 23 -7.60 2.46 -1.15
C GLY A 23 -7.96 1.08 -0.60
N TYR A 24 -8.16 0.13 -1.51
CA TYR A 24 -8.44 -1.26 -1.20
C TYR A 24 -7.85 -2.22 -2.25
N ILE A 25 -7.68 -3.50 -1.90
CA ILE A 25 -7.24 -4.55 -2.82
C ILE A 25 -8.41 -4.96 -3.71
N SER A 26 -8.40 -4.52 -4.97
CA SER A 26 -9.43 -4.89 -5.96
C SER A 26 -9.12 -6.17 -6.72
N GLN A 27 -7.84 -6.57 -6.78
CA GLN A 27 -7.40 -7.84 -7.35
C GLN A 27 -6.21 -8.42 -6.56
N PRO A 28 -6.23 -9.71 -6.16
CA PRO A 28 -7.43 -10.54 -6.03
C PRO A 28 -8.45 -9.84 -5.14
N LYS A 29 -9.74 -9.98 -5.46
CA LYS A 29 -10.78 -9.20 -4.79
C LYS A 29 -10.86 -9.55 -3.31
N ALA A 30 -10.43 -8.63 -2.45
CA ALA A 30 -10.54 -8.80 -1.01
C ALA A 30 -12.00 -8.81 -0.55
N SER A 31 -12.26 -9.58 0.51
CA SER A 31 -13.52 -9.55 1.26
C SER A 31 -13.35 -8.75 2.53
N TYR A 32 -14.35 -7.95 2.89
CA TYR A 32 -14.30 -7.05 4.04
C TYR A 32 -15.49 -7.23 4.97
N ALA A 33 -15.28 -6.93 6.25
CA ALA A 33 -16.33 -6.95 7.25
C ALA A 33 -17.49 -6.01 6.85
N PRO A 34 -18.75 -6.48 6.92
CA PRO A 34 -19.89 -5.69 6.50
C PRO A 34 -20.05 -4.44 7.36
N ASN A 35 -20.57 -3.36 6.76
CA ASN A 35 -20.83 -2.07 7.42
C ASN A 35 -19.57 -1.40 8.01
N THR A 36 -18.39 -1.67 7.45
CA THR A 36 -17.13 -1.01 7.84
C THR A 36 -16.64 -0.08 6.74
N ILE A 37 -15.89 0.95 7.12
CA ILE A 37 -15.16 1.83 6.17
C ILE A 37 -13.83 1.14 5.86
N TYR A 38 -13.89 0.05 5.10
CA TYR A 38 -12.74 -0.84 4.87
C TYR A 38 -11.59 -0.20 4.08
N THR A 39 -11.82 0.95 3.49
CA THR A 39 -10.80 1.71 2.78
C THR A 39 -9.89 2.50 3.72
N THR A 40 -10.32 2.83 4.93
CA THR A 40 -9.55 3.66 5.88
C THR A 40 -8.20 3.04 6.27
N TYR A 41 -7.25 3.88 6.68
CA TYR A 41 -6.00 3.40 7.27
C TYR A 41 -6.24 2.59 8.54
N ASN A 42 -5.34 1.65 8.84
CA ASN A 42 -5.46 0.70 9.94
C ASN A 42 -4.93 1.25 11.27
N ALA A 43 -3.87 2.06 11.21
CA ALA A 43 -3.22 2.64 12.37
C ALA A 43 -2.40 3.88 11.97
N LEU A 44 -2.02 4.67 12.97
CA LEU A 44 -1.11 5.80 12.83
C LEU A 44 0.22 5.47 13.50
N THR A 45 1.30 5.97 12.92
CA THR A 45 2.65 5.88 13.48
C THR A 45 3.44 7.14 13.08
N GLY A 46 4.74 7.14 13.27
CA GLY A 46 5.60 8.23 12.84
C GLY A 46 7.08 7.93 13.07
N PRO A 47 7.97 8.91 12.81
CA PRO A 47 9.42 8.75 12.96
C PRO A 47 9.86 8.22 14.33
N SER A 48 9.11 8.55 15.39
CA SER A 48 9.42 8.13 16.76
C SER A 48 9.30 6.61 17.00
N VAL A 49 8.75 5.85 16.05
CA VAL A 49 8.67 4.38 16.13
C VAL A 49 10.05 3.74 16.25
N ASN A 50 11.09 4.37 15.68
CA ASN A 50 12.45 3.87 15.70
C ASN A 50 13.46 5.02 15.54
N LYS A 51 14.50 5.04 16.38
CA LYS A 51 15.55 6.07 16.36
C LYS A 51 16.32 6.16 15.03
N GLY A 52 16.28 5.14 14.18
CA GLY A 52 16.85 5.20 12.83
C GLY A 52 16.26 6.34 11.99
N PHE A 53 15.04 6.78 12.28
CA PHE A 53 14.39 7.90 11.60
C PHE A 53 14.75 9.28 12.18
N ASP A 54 15.55 9.35 13.26
CA ASP A 54 15.96 10.60 13.90
C ASP A 54 16.70 11.51 12.90
N GLY A 55 16.39 12.81 12.94
CA GLY A 55 16.97 13.82 12.06
C GLY A 55 16.35 13.90 10.65
N GLY A 56 15.42 12.99 10.31
CA GLY A 56 14.63 13.08 9.08
C GLY A 56 13.58 14.19 9.14
N ILE A 57 13.23 14.75 7.99
CA ILE A 57 12.21 15.79 7.84
C ILE A 57 11.02 15.19 7.08
N TYR A 58 9.87 15.06 7.75
CA TYR A 58 8.68 14.36 7.22
C TYR A 58 7.45 15.27 7.12
N ASN A 59 7.65 16.58 7.05
CA ASN A 59 6.59 17.60 6.94
C ASN A 59 6.75 18.47 5.67
N HIS A 60 7.26 17.87 4.59
CA HIS A 60 7.43 18.53 3.29
C HIS A 60 6.53 17.87 2.23
N GLU A 61 6.72 18.22 0.96
CA GLU A 61 6.14 17.53 -0.20
C GLU A 61 6.22 15.99 -0.05
N PRO A 62 5.14 15.25 -0.36
CA PRO A 62 5.04 13.80 -0.17
C PRO A 62 6.22 13.00 -0.71
N GLU A 63 6.68 13.29 -1.94
CA GLU A 63 7.80 12.61 -2.59
C GLU A 63 9.11 12.79 -1.79
N ASN A 64 9.30 13.96 -1.20
CA ASN A 64 10.48 14.24 -0.39
C ASN A 64 10.40 13.53 0.96
N ASN A 65 9.22 13.41 1.56
CA ASN A 65 9.06 12.62 2.78
C ASN A 65 9.37 11.14 2.53
N ALA A 66 8.93 10.56 1.40
CA ALA A 66 9.27 9.18 1.01
C ALA A 66 10.77 8.98 0.79
N LYS A 67 11.46 9.96 0.16
CA LYS A 67 12.92 9.95 0.04
C LYS A 67 13.61 10.01 1.41
N GLN A 68 13.12 10.81 2.35
CA GLN A 68 13.66 10.86 3.71
C GLN A 68 13.45 9.54 4.44
N PHE A 69 12.26 8.94 4.33
CA PHE A 69 11.98 7.62 4.89
C PHE A 69 12.99 6.58 4.37
N THR A 70 13.13 6.49 3.04
CA THR A 70 14.03 5.55 2.38
C THR A 70 15.49 5.76 2.79
N LYS A 71 15.92 7.03 2.87
CA LYS A 71 17.28 7.38 3.30
C LYS A 71 17.57 6.92 4.73
N HIS A 72 16.59 7.00 5.62
CA HIS A 72 16.74 6.66 7.04
C HIS A 72 16.46 5.18 7.35
N TRP A 73 15.75 4.47 6.47
CA TRP A 73 15.37 3.07 6.64
C TRP A 73 16.53 2.14 7.06
N PRO A 74 17.74 2.19 6.45
CA PRO A 74 18.83 1.29 6.83
C PRO A 74 19.28 1.43 8.29
N ALA A 75 19.10 2.61 8.91
CA ALA A 75 19.49 2.86 10.30
C ALA A 75 18.48 2.28 11.31
N THR A 76 17.30 1.85 10.86
CA THR A 76 16.25 1.31 11.73
C THR A 76 16.54 -0.12 12.20
N GLY A 77 17.30 -0.89 11.39
CA GLY A 77 17.54 -2.31 11.61
C GLY A 77 16.33 -3.21 11.32
N TYR A 78 15.20 -2.69 10.87
CA TYR A 78 14.06 -3.50 10.44
C TYR A 78 14.42 -4.32 9.21
N LYS A 79 13.92 -5.56 9.17
CA LYS A 79 14.15 -6.46 8.02
C LYS A 79 13.20 -6.19 6.86
N SER A 80 12.02 -5.65 7.15
CA SER A 80 10.96 -5.38 6.17
C SER A 80 9.93 -4.40 6.73
N LEU A 81 9.10 -3.84 5.86
CA LEU A 81 7.95 -3.04 6.27
C LEU A 81 6.99 -3.87 7.14
N ARG A 82 6.80 -5.15 6.81
CA ARG A 82 6.06 -6.11 7.66
C ARG A 82 6.59 -6.17 9.09
N ASP A 83 7.92 -6.30 9.26
CA ASP A 83 8.59 -6.35 10.57
C ASP A 83 8.35 -5.07 11.41
N MET A 84 8.31 -3.91 10.75
CA MET A 84 7.96 -2.65 11.41
C MET A 84 6.46 -2.52 11.73
N VAL A 85 5.58 -2.91 10.79
CA VAL A 85 4.15 -2.62 10.85
C VAL A 85 3.37 -3.62 11.71
N ASP A 86 3.72 -4.90 11.70
CA ASP A 86 2.97 -5.96 12.41
C ASP A 86 2.79 -5.68 13.92
N PRO A 87 3.80 -5.20 14.66
CA PRO A 87 3.64 -4.85 16.07
C PRO A 87 2.73 -3.64 16.34
N ILE A 88 2.56 -2.76 15.35
CA ILE A 88 1.80 -1.50 15.47
C ILE A 88 0.34 -1.69 15.05
N SER A 89 0.14 -2.42 13.95
CA SER A 89 -1.17 -2.69 13.35
C SER A 89 -1.41 -4.21 13.30
N PRO A 90 -1.84 -4.81 14.43
CA PRO A 90 -2.17 -6.22 14.46
C PRO A 90 -3.43 -6.49 13.60
N GLY A 91 -3.49 -7.69 13.02
CA GLY A 91 -4.57 -8.06 12.09
C GLY A 91 -4.45 -7.38 10.73
N TYR A 92 -5.57 -7.32 9.99
CA TYR A 92 -5.60 -6.90 8.59
C TYR A 92 -6.68 -5.84 8.33
N GLY A 93 -6.88 -4.96 9.32
CA GLY A 93 -7.94 -3.95 9.31
C GLY A 93 -9.31 -4.59 9.26
N HIS A 94 -10.07 -4.28 8.20
CA HIS A 94 -11.40 -4.83 7.98
C HIS A 94 -11.43 -5.95 6.94
N SER A 95 -10.29 -6.32 6.35
CA SER A 95 -10.23 -7.48 5.43
C SER A 95 -10.36 -8.79 6.18
N LEU A 96 -11.00 -9.78 5.56
CA LEU A 96 -11.37 -11.05 6.17
C LEU A 96 -10.39 -12.16 5.78
N GLU A 97 -9.49 -12.52 6.69
CA GLU A 97 -8.54 -13.63 6.50
C GLU A 97 -9.21 -15.02 6.44
N THR A 98 -10.48 -15.10 6.83
CA THR A 98 -11.29 -16.34 6.84
C THR A 98 -12.23 -16.45 5.64
N ALA A 99 -12.19 -15.49 4.70
CA ALA A 99 -12.97 -15.56 3.47
C ALA A 99 -12.54 -16.73 2.58
N ASP A 100 -13.42 -17.10 1.64
CA ASP A 100 -13.10 -18.12 0.65
C ASP A 100 -11.89 -17.70 -0.19
N PRO A 101 -10.88 -18.58 -0.40
CA PRO A 101 -9.71 -18.26 -1.20
C PRO A 101 -10.06 -17.87 -2.64
N ILE A 102 -9.39 -16.83 -3.15
CA ILE A 102 -9.45 -16.45 -4.56
C ILE A 102 -8.38 -17.22 -5.34
N ASP A 103 -8.78 -17.90 -6.42
CA ASP A 103 -7.83 -18.53 -7.35
C ASP A 103 -7.05 -17.47 -8.13
N VAL A 104 -5.74 -17.42 -7.89
CA VAL A 104 -4.80 -16.46 -8.50
C VAL A 104 -3.96 -17.07 -9.62
N SER A 105 -4.23 -18.31 -10.06
CA SER A 105 -3.43 -19.02 -11.08
C SER A 105 -3.35 -18.32 -12.44
N SER A 106 -4.30 -17.43 -12.74
CA SER A 106 -4.34 -16.61 -13.97
C SER A 106 -3.92 -15.15 -13.76
N MET A 107 -3.48 -14.78 -12.56
CA MET A 107 -3.13 -13.41 -12.19
C MET A 107 -1.61 -13.22 -12.15
N SER A 108 -1.14 -12.06 -12.60
CA SER A 108 0.27 -11.63 -12.52
C SER A 108 0.48 -10.39 -11.67
N ASP A 109 -0.61 -9.75 -11.24
CA ASP A 109 -0.61 -8.46 -10.58
C ASP A 109 -1.65 -8.41 -9.48
N MET A 110 -1.24 -7.83 -8.36
CA MET A 110 -2.14 -7.30 -7.33
C MET A 110 -2.61 -5.91 -7.77
N TRP A 111 -3.90 -5.59 -7.58
CA TRP A 111 -4.46 -4.28 -7.88
C TRP A 111 -4.89 -3.56 -6.60
N TRP A 112 -4.41 -2.33 -6.45
CA TRP A 112 -4.83 -1.39 -5.40
C TRP A 112 -5.58 -0.22 -6.03
N GLN A 113 -6.72 0.18 -5.48
CA GLN A 113 -7.47 1.31 -6.03
C GLN A 113 -8.29 2.08 -5.01
N ASN A 114 -8.53 3.35 -5.33
CA ASN A 114 -9.41 4.27 -4.65
C ASN A 114 -10.49 4.76 -5.63
N ASP A 115 -11.73 4.36 -5.39
CA ASP A 115 -12.83 4.65 -6.31
C ASP A 115 -13.38 6.07 -6.22
N GLU A 116 -13.12 6.77 -5.11
CA GLU A 116 -13.57 8.14 -4.90
C GLU A 116 -12.79 9.12 -5.79
N TYR A 117 -11.47 8.97 -5.81
CA TYR A 117 -10.59 9.84 -6.60
C TYR A 117 -10.23 9.27 -7.98
N LYS A 118 -10.59 8.01 -8.27
CA LYS A 118 -10.21 7.29 -9.50
C LYS A 118 -8.70 7.23 -9.70
N GLU A 119 -8.00 6.92 -8.60
CA GLU A 119 -6.55 6.75 -8.54
C GLU A 119 -6.20 5.40 -7.92
N GLY A 120 -5.03 4.84 -8.26
CA GLY A 120 -4.51 3.66 -7.60
C GLY A 120 -4.17 3.98 -6.14
N PHE A 121 -2.96 4.51 -5.93
CA PHE A 121 -2.61 5.19 -4.69
C PHE A 121 -2.95 6.67 -4.80
N LEU A 122 -3.36 7.29 -3.69
CA LEU A 122 -3.53 8.74 -3.64
C LEU A 122 -2.21 9.44 -3.92
N GLY A 123 -2.20 10.39 -4.86
CA GLY A 123 -0.99 11.13 -5.23
C GLY A 123 -0.31 11.85 -4.06
N SER A 124 -1.03 12.18 -3.00
CA SER A 124 -0.44 12.78 -1.80
C SER A 124 0.20 11.78 -0.83
N HIS A 125 0.04 10.47 -1.02
CA HIS A 125 0.34 9.44 -0.01
C HIS A 125 1.61 8.63 -0.32
N HIS A 126 2.65 9.30 -0.81
CA HIS A 126 3.93 8.66 -1.14
C HIS A 126 4.51 7.85 0.03
N GLY A 127 5.21 6.76 -0.29
CA GLY A 127 5.86 5.89 0.68
C GLY A 127 5.91 4.41 0.26
N PRO A 128 6.56 3.57 1.07
CA PRO A 128 6.90 2.21 0.69
C PRO A 128 5.69 1.28 0.74
N CYS A 129 5.73 0.22 -0.08
CA CYS A 129 4.78 -0.88 0.02
C CYS A 129 5.45 -2.25 -0.16
N GLU A 130 4.84 -3.26 0.43
CA GLU A 130 5.27 -4.65 0.38
C GLU A 130 4.08 -5.59 0.18
N GLY A 131 4.34 -6.69 -0.52
CA GLY A 131 3.42 -7.81 -0.66
C GLY A 131 4.05 -9.06 -0.09
N TRP A 132 3.26 -9.81 0.67
CA TRP A 132 3.67 -11.07 1.28
C TRP A 132 2.67 -12.16 0.93
N ILE A 133 3.16 -13.35 0.59
CA ILE A 133 2.36 -14.58 0.56
C ILE A 133 2.90 -15.47 1.67
N ASP A 134 2.11 -15.67 2.71
CA ASP A 134 2.52 -16.32 3.96
C ASP A 134 3.82 -15.71 4.49
N ASP A 135 4.93 -16.45 4.47
CA ASP A 135 6.25 -16.02 4.94
C ASP A 135 7.19 -15.56 3.81
N THR A 136 6.70 -15.49 2.57
CA THR A 136 7.48 -15.07 1.40
C THR A 136 7.11 -13.66 0.99
N MET A 137 8.08 -12.74 1.01
CA MET A 137 7.92 -11.42 0.40
C MET A 137 7.94 -11.56 -1.11
N VAL A 138 6.86 -11.16 -1.77
CA VAL A 138 6.68 -11.29 -3.23
C VAL A 138 6.98 -9.99 -3.97
N PHE A 139 6.97 -8.85 -3.29
CA PHE A 139 7.50 -7.59 -3.79
C PHE A 139 7.80 -6.60 -2.65
N HIS A 140 8.67 -5.63 -2.94
CA HIS A 140 8.94 -4.45 -2.14
C HIS A 140 9.25 -3.27 -3.07
N TYR A 141 8.74 -2.08 -2.75
CA TYR A 141 9.09 -0.83 -3.42
C TYR A 141 9.13 0.33 -2.43
N ASP A 142 10.10 1.23 -2.59
CA ASP A 142 10.31 2.39 -1.70
C ASP A 142 9.23 3.48 -1.82
N ASP A 143 8.60 3.59 -3.00
CA ASP A 143 7.56 4.57 -3.28
C ASP A 143 6.55 4.04 -4.31
N CYS A 144 5.43 3.51 -3.81
CA CYS A 144 4.43 2.85 -4.66
C CYS A 144 3.53 3.84 -5.42
N VAL A 145 3.36 5.05 -4.90
CA VAL A 145 2.65 6.12 -5.63
C VAL A 145 3.42 6.49 -6.89
N ALA A 146 4.74 6.73 -6.76
CA ALA A 146 5.59 7.06 -7.89
C ALA A 146 5.73 5.91 -8.89
N LYS A 147 5.80 4.66 -8.40
CA LYS A 147 6.04 3.47 -9.22
C LYS A 147 4.80 3.03 -10.01
N PHE A 148 3.61 3.15 -9.43
CA PHE A 148 2.36 2.61 -9.98
C PHE A 148 1.26 3.68 -10.07
N PRO A 149 1.40 4.70 -10.95
CA PRO A 149 0.50 5.85 -11.01
C PRO A 149 -0.85 5.56 -11.70
N SER A 150 -1.12 4.32 -12.10
CA SER A 150 -2.35 3.96 -12.81
C SER A 150 -3.56 3.81 -11.88
N TYR A 151 -4.77 3.78 -12.45
CA TYR A 151 -5.99 3.37 -11.77
C TYR A 151 -6.61 2.17 -12.48
N PRO A 152 -6.71 1.00 -11.83
CA PRO A 152 -6.06 0.65 -10.55
C PRO A 152 -4.53 0.72 -10.64
N ALA A 153 -3.85 0.85 -9.50
CA ALA A 153 -2.40 0.62 -9.42
C ALA A 153 -2.16 -0.89 -9.57
N LYS A 154 -1.40 -1.29 -10.59
CA LYS A 154 -1.11 -2.70 -10.90
C LYS A 154 0.32 -3.02 -10.47
N ILE A 155 0.44 -3.87 -9.45
CA ILE A 155 1.71 -4.21 -8.81
C ILE A 155 2.06 -5.64 -9.20
N PRO A 156 3.13 -5.86 -9.98
CA PRO A 156 3.58 -7.22 -10.33
C PRO A 156 3.76 -8.06 -9.07
N THR A 157 3.15 -9.24 -9.05
CA THR A 157 3.09 -10.11 -7.88
C THR A 157 3.29 -11.55 -8.31
N ASP A 158 4.33 -12.19 -7.79
CA ASP A 158 4.61 -13.61 -8.02
C ASP A 158 3.72 -14.49 -7.13
N TYR A 159 2.53 -14.81 -7.62
CA TYR A 159 1.60 -15.70 -6.92
C TYR A 159 2.10 -17.16 -6.84
N SER A 160 3.15 -17.53 -7.56
CA SER A 160 3.74 -18.88 -7.48
C SER A 160 4.33 -19.18 -6.09
N ALA A 161 4.55 -18.17 -5.25
CA ALA A 161 4.91 -18.35 -3.85
C ALA A 161 3.80 -19.07 -3.05
N CYS A 162 2.54 -19.00 -3.48
CA CYS A 162 1.48 -19.82 -2.91
C CYS A 162 1.58 -21.25 -3.44
N LYS A 163 1.89 -22.21 -2.56
CA LYS A 163 2.17 -23.62 -2.94
C LYS A 163 0.99 -24.58 -2.75
N GLY A 164 -0.21 -24.08 -2.45
CA GLY A 164 -1.36 -24.94 -2.23
C GLY A 164 -2.70 -24.24 -2.36
N ASP A 165 -3.73 -24.88 -1.83
CA ASP A 165 -5.13 -24.43 -1.94
C ASP A 165 -5.49 -23.32 -0.95
N LYS A 166 -4.57 -22.97 -0.05
CA LYS A 166 -4.78 -21.93 0.95
C LYS A 166 -3.47 -21.27 1.37
N CYS A 167 -3.28 -20.04 0.92
CA CYS A 167 -2.25 -19.11 1.39
C CYS A 167 -2.92 -17.79 1.77
N LEU A 168 -2.21 -16.93 2.48
CA LEU A 168 -2.65 -15.57 2.78
C LEU A 168 -1.75 -14.57 2.06
N PHE A 169 -2.33 -13.83 1.10
CA PHE A 169 -1.68 -12.64 0.57
C PHE A 169 -1.94 -11.45 1.51
N VAL A 170 -0.88 -10.75 1.91
CA VAL A 170 -0.96 -9.55 2.75
C VAL A 170 -0.23 -8.41 2.08
N PHE A 171 -0.93 -7.31 1.89
CA PHE A 171 -0.38 -6.06 1.37
C PHE A 171 -0.16 -5.07 2.51
N TYR A 172 0.99 -4.41 2.48
CA TYR A 172 1.40 -3.34 3.38
C TYR A 172 1.70 -2.11 2.53
N TRP A 173 1.18 -0.96 2.93
CA TRP A 173 1.57 0.34 2.40
C TRP A 173 1.64 1.34 3.53
N LEU A 174 2.71 2.13 3.57
CA LEU A 174 2.89 3.18 4.55
C LEU A 174 2.91 4.53 3.84
N ALA A 175 1.89 5.34 4.05
CA ALA A 175 1.86 6.70 3.53
C ALA A 175 2.57 7.65 4.49
N VAL A 176 3.67 8.25 4.03
CA VAL A 176 4.51 9.16 4.82
C VAL A 176 4.27 10.63 4.46
N HIS A 177 3.03 10.97 4.08
CA HIS A 177 2.63 12.29 3.59
C HIS A 177 2.65 13.41 4.64
N SER A 178 2.74 13.05 5.93
CA SER A 178 2.85 13.97 7.05
C SER A 178 3.76 13.36 8.14
N PRO A 179 4.10 14.09 9.22
CA PRO A 179 4.83 13.50 10.35
C PRO A 179 4.08 12.36 11.04
N GLU A 180 2.76 12.33 10.91
CA GLU A 180 1.92 11.20 11.31
C GLU A 180 1.69 10.33 10.07
N TRP A 181 2.30 9.14 10.07
CA TRP A 181 2.24 8.19 8.96
C TRP A 181 1.00 7.31 9.07
N GLN A 182 0.40 7.00 7.93
CA GLN A 182 -0.78 6.13 7.86
C GLN A 182 -0.39 4.74 7.37
N ILE A 183 -0.76 3.73 8.14
CA ILE A 183 -0.55 2.32 7.79
C ILE A 183 -1.78 1.81 7.07
N TYR A 184 -1.59 1.25 5.89
CA TYR A 184 -2.58 0.45 5.17
C TYR A 184 -2.10 -1.00 5.15
N LYS A 185 -2.93 -1.89 5.66
CA LYS A 185 -2.66 -3.31 5.76
C LYS A 185 -3.93 -4.08 5.47
N GLN A 186 -3.94 -4.86 4.41
CA GLN A 186 -5.10 -5.63 3.98
C GLN A 186 -4.65 -7.01 3.51
N CYS A 187 -5.52 -8.01 3.66
CA CYS A 187 -5.24 -9.38 3.28
C CYS A 187 -6.29 -9.95 2.31
N VAL A 188 -5.89 -10.99 1.59
CA VAL A 188 -6.76 -11.80 0.74
C VAL A 188 -6.35 -13.26 0.89
N PRO A 189 -7.23 -14.14 1.37
CA PRO A 189 -7.03 -15.57 1.22
C PRO A 189 -6.96 -15.92 -0.27
N ILE A 190 -5.92 -16.66 -0.67
CA ILE A 190 -5.68 -17.03 -2.06
C ILE A 190 -5.40 -18.52 -2.18
N SER A 191 -5.66 -19.06 -3.36
CA SER A 191 -5.21 -20.38 -3.79
C SER A 191 -4.50 -20.20 -5.13
N ASN A 192 -3.45 -20.99 -5.36
CA ASN A 192 -2.79 -20.99 -6.66
C ASN A 192 -2.77 -22.43 -7.14
N GLY A 193 -3.94 -22.87 -7.62
CA GLY A 193 -4.25 -24.25 -7.99
C GLY A 193 -3.02 -24.90 -8.60
N GLY A 194 -2.37 -25.75 -7.80
CA GLY A 194 -1.02 -26.21 -8.09
C GLY A 194 -0.96 -26.75 -9.51
N SER A 195 0.05 -26.35 -10.27
CA SER A 195 0.46 -27.12 -11.45
C SER A 195 0.49 -28.59 -11.02
N GLY A 196 -0.40 -29.39 -11.61
CA GLY A 196 -0.95 -30.58 -10.98
C GLY A 196 0.05 -31.54 -10.35
N GLU A 197 -0.34 -32.12 -9.23
CA GLU A 197 -0.12 -33.55 -9.05
C GLU A 197 -0.69 -34.24 -10.29
N VAL A 198 0.19 -34.77 -11.13
CA VAL A 198 -0.20 -35.72 -12.15
C VAL A 198 -0.74 -36.93 -11.39
N ALA A 199 -2.06 -37.08 -11.37
CA ALA A 199 -2.70 -38.36 -11.12
C ALA A 199 -2.30 -39.30 -12.27
N GLY A 200 -1.13 -39.93 -12.12
CA GLY A 200 -0.61 -40.95 -13.03
C GLY A 200 -0.77 -42.31 -12.39
N GLU A 201 -1.82 -43.02 -12.79
CA GLU A 201 -1.97 -44.46 -12.57
C GLU A 201 -0.73 -45.24 -13.05
N ALA A 202 -0.59 -46.42 -12.45
CA ALA A 202 0.54 -47.31 -12.57
C ALA A 202 0.91 -47.75 -14.01
N SER A 203 2.23 -47.83 -14.22
CA SER A 203 2.97 -48.85 -14.96
C SER A 203 2.77 -48.97 -16.48
N THR A 204 3.82 -48.58 -17.23
CA THR A 204 4.56 -49.54 -18.07
C THR A 204 5.97 -49.00 -18.35
N THR A 205 6.92 -49.93 -18.29
CA THR A 205 8.36 -49.78 -18.46
C THR A 205 8.73 -49.42 -19.90
N MET A 206 9.71 -48.52 -20.08
CA MET A 206 10.93 -48.77 -20.88
C MET A 206 11.89 -47.58 -20.88
N ASP A 207 13.08 -47.89 -20.40
CA ASP A 207 14.44 -47.47 -20.78
C ASP A 207 14.89 -45.99 -20.77
N SER A 208 16.03 -45.83 -20.12
CA SER A 208 16.88 -44.63 -19.97
C SER A 208 17.69 -44.41 -21.27
N PRO A 209 18.23 -43.21 -21.56
CA PRO A 209 19.47 -42.79 -20.93
C PRO A 209 19.53 -41.30 -20.50
N GLU A 210 19.97 -41.13 -19.26
CA GLU A 210 21.06 -40.27 -18.78
C GLU A 210 21.27 -38.83 -19.34
N ALA A 211 20.88 -37.88 -18.48
CA ALA A 211 21.57 -36.66 -18.03
C ALA A 211 22.42 -35.81 -18.98
N THR A 212 22.09 -34.50 -19.03
CA THR A 212 23.10 -33.44 -18.91
C THR A 212 22.49 -32.26 -18.14
N THR A 213 22.99 -32.04 -16.94
CA THR A 213 22.65 -30.91 -16.06
C THR A 213 23.46 -29.70 -16.50
N ALA A 214 22.79 -28.65 -17.00
CA ALA A 214 23.39 -27.33 -17.15
C ALA A 214 23.01 -26.47 -15.92
N PRO A 215 23.96 -25.80 -15.25
CA PRO A 215 23.61 -24.88 -14.17
C PRO A 215 23.02 -23.60 -14.79
N LEU A 216 21.78 -23.26 -14.45
CA LEU A 216 21.26 -21.90 -14.64
C LEU A 216 21.93 -20.99 -13.60
N THR A 217 22.90 -20.20 -14.05
CA THR A 217 23.40 -19.04 -13.33
C THR A 217 22.37 -17.92 -13.48
N THR A 218 21.62 -17.64 -12.42
CA THR A 218 20.78 -16.42 -12.35
C THR A 218 21.68 -15.26 -11.94
N ASP A 219 22.31 -14.63 -12.93
CA ASP A 219 22.99 -13.34 -12.75
C ASP A 219 21.93 -12.26 -12.51
N PHE A 220 21.82 -11.79 -11.26
CA PHE A 220 21.18 -10.52 -10.97
C PHE A 220 22.16 -9.40 -11.29
N THR A 221 22.06 -8.84 -12.50
CA THR A 221 22.79 -7.64 -12.87
C THR A 221 22.23 -6.45 -12.07
N GLN A 222 22.96 -6.04 -11.04
CA GLN A 222 22.80 -4.73 -10.41
C GLN A 222 23.06 -3.65 -11.47
N VAL A 223 22.03 -2.88 -11.84
CA VAL A 223 22.19 -1.76 -12.76
C VAL A 223 22.74 -0.58 -11.97
N ASP A 224 24.00 -0.26 -12.25
CA ASP A 224 24.76 0.83 -11.65
C ASP A 224 24.10 2.19 -11.89
N ALA A 225 24.17 3.04 -10.87
CA ALA A 225 23.56 4.36 -10.87
C ALA A 225 24.19 5.27 -11.95
N THR A 226 23.38 5.71 -12.90
CA THR A 226 23.78 6.73 -13.88
C THR A 226 24.04 8.06 -13.17
N THR A 227 25.23 8.61 -13.40
CA THR A 227 25.68 9.90 -12.90
C THR A 227 24.81 11.04 -13.45
N ALA A 228 24.24 11.86 -12.56
CA ALA A 228 23.50 13.06 -12.95
C ALA A 228 24.44 14.16 -13.48
N PRO A 229 24.02 14.96 -14.48
CA PRO A 229 24.84 16.07 -14.97
C PRO A 229 24.85 17.25 -13.99
N VAL A 230 25.99 17.94 -14.02
CA VAL A 230 26.39 19.11 -13.23
C VAL A 230 25.38 20.26 -13.32
N SER A 231 25.10 20.88 -12.17
CA SER A 231 24.22 22.04 -11.98
C SER A 231 24.90 23.36 -12.34
N THR A 232 24.17 24.21 -13.08
CA THR A 232 24.45 25.64 -13.27
C THR A 232 23.64 26.46 -12.25
N PRO A 233 24.21 27.45 -11.55
CA PRO A 233 23.48 28.21 -10.54
C PRO A 233 22.61 29.32 -11.17
N ALA A 234 21.38 29.46 -10.66
CA ALA A 234 20.51 30.60 -10.98
C ALA A 234 20.47 31.61 -9.83
N THR A 235 20.56 32.87 -10.25
CA THR A 235 20.73 34.13 -9.53
C THR A 235 19.68 34.43 -8.47
N VAL A 236 20.15 35.00 -7.35
CA VAL A 236 19.37 35.56 -6.25
C VAL A 236 18.73 36.89 -6.68
N THR A 237 17.41 37.02 -6.50
CA THR A 237 16.75 38.34 -6.50
C THR A 237 15.90 38.46 -5.24
N SER A 238 16.34 39.35 -4.34
CA SER A 238 15.59 39.79 -3.17
C SER A 238 14.30 40.50 -3.56
N GLY A 239 13.22 40.18 -2.85
CA GLY A 239 11.96 40.92 -2.87
C GLY A 239 11.32 40.86 -1.49
N GLU A 240 11.68 41.82 -0.64
CA GLU A 240 11.00 42.15 0.61
C GLU A 240 9.56 42.63 0.32
N SER A 241 8.58 42.16 1.09
CA SER A 241 7.58 43.01 1.78
C SER A 241 6.30 42.24 2.12
N GLY A 242 5.79 42.45 3.34
CA GLY A 242 4.35 42.57 3.56
C GLY A 242 3.68 41.59 4.52
N THR A 243 3.87 41.82 5.81
CA THR A 243 2.94 41.41 6.89
C THR A 243 1.51 41.87 6.60
N GLY A 244 0.51 40.99 6.75
CA GLY A 244 -0.91 41.37 6.65
C GLY A 244 -1.89 40.33 7.17
N SER A 245 -2.13 40.35 8.49
CA SER A 245 -3.28 39.69 9.14
C SER A 245 -4.51 40.61 9.09
N CYS A 246 -5.70 40.11 8.69
CA CYS A 246 -6.95 40.22 9.47
C CYS A 246 -8.25 39.82 8.75
N LYS A 247 -9.07 39.08 9.51
CA LYS A 247 -10.53 39.17 9.71
C LYS A 247 -11.55 38.70 8.65
N ARG A 248 -12.16 37.57 9.03
CA ARG A 248 -13.58 37.17 8.98
C ARG A 248 -14.58 38.33 8.78
N ARG A 249 -15.45 38.19 7.78
CA ARG A 249 -16.62 39.04 7.53
C ARG A 249 -17.89 38.23 7.82
N ILE A 250 -18.69 38.68 8.77
CA ILE A 250 -20.08 38.24 9.01
C ILE A 250 -20.97 39.12 8.12
N ARG A 251 -21.95 38.51 7.43
CA ARG A 251 -23.08 39.21 6.81
C ARG A 251 -24.35 38.86 7.60
N GLY A 252 -25.12 39.91 7.90
CA GLY A 252 -26.50 39.80 8.40
C GLY A 252 -27.50 39.62 7.28
#